data_AF-A0A953US43-F1
#
_entry.id   AF-A0A953US43-F1
#
_cell.length_a   1.000
_cell.length_b   1.000
_cell.length_c   1.000
_cell.angle_alpha   90.00
_cell.angle_beta   90.00
_cell.angle_gamma   90.00
#
_symmetry.space_group_name_H-M   'P 1'
#
loop_
_entity.id
_entity.type
_entity.pdbx_description
1 polymer ?
#
loop_
_entity_poly.entity_id
_entity_poly.type
_entity_poly.pdbx_seq_one_letter_code
_entity_poly.pdbx_strand_id
1 'polypeptide(L)'
;MATDQLSFSTLGAAKDREKNVPLTLVTGPEGFKAVAYRCILNEDNDGAPNCYGPNNPPALEPLRYATSHASWVFSATNHHFEWHAVVHRTQKQADDEAAAHKPPRWKIDPNPAFQDNSQSFPVVKPSGFFVSSTSLPAHPGKEEWEQERYFNATDDPYAAITPPLINQGVRLGDYGLAVRAETGKSIGFIFADSGNENKVGEVSRKVFRTFFPGADQEGKDVIFFVFPGSGAGLSGVAGIKVALKRQLTKLSQALNADELILQFAHPEIWGFLGPIERLKDKDRDFDARYQNILRALRDKGYRPRVGDFPLRSQPAMG
;
A
#
# COMPACT_ATOMS: atom_id res chain seq x y z
N MET A 1 17.92 -3.49 -28.98
CA MET A 1 17.19 -4.77 -29.06
C MET A 1 16.33 -4.87 -27.80
N ALA A 2 15.03 -5.16 -27.92
CA ALA A 2 14.21 -5.42 -26.74
C ALA A 2 14.78 -6.65 -26.03
N THR A 3 14.94 -6.60 -24.72
CA THR A 3 15.43 -7.74 -23.94
C THR A 3 14.28 -8.73 -23.75
N ASP A 4 14.42 -9.94 -24.28
CA ASP A 4 13.45 -11.03 -24.05
C ASP A 4 13.56 -11.61 -22.62
N GLN A 5 14.40 -11.02 -21.78
CA GLN A 5 14.67 -11.43 -20.39
C GLN A 5 14.39 -10.29 -19.41
N LEU A 6 14.14 -10.66 -18.17
CA LEU A 6 14.12 -9.79 -17.02
C LEU A 6 15.56 -9.40 -16.63
N SER A 7 15.72 -8.15 -16.23
CA SER A 7 16.92 -7.63 -15.58
C SER A 7 16.58 -7.18 -14.16
N PHE A 8 17.51 -7.43 -13.24
CA PHE A 8 17.35 -7.14 -11.82
C PHE A 8 18.43 -6.17 -11.36
N SER A 9 18.02 -5.09 -10.70
CA SER A 9 18.94 -4.08 -10.15
C SER A 9 18.55 -3.71 -8.73
N THR A 10 19.52 -3.68 -7.82
CA THR A 10 19.30 -3.19 -6.45
C THR A 10 19.17 -1.66 -6.45
N LEU A 11 18.12 -1.14 -5.80
CA LEU A 11 17.81 0.29 -5.75
C LEU A 11 18.22 0.96 -4.42
N GLY A 12 18.71 0.18 -3.46
CA GLY A 12 18.93 0.58 -2.07
C GLY A 12 17.97 -0.13 -1.13
N ALA A 13 17.76 0.44 0.05
CA ALA A 13 16.87 -0.10 1.06
C ALA A 13 15.95 1.00 1.64
N ALA A 14 14.69 0.63 1.86
CA ALA A 14 13.77 1.34 2.72
C ALA A 14 13.78 0.70 4.12
N LYS A 15 12.91 1.16 5.02
CA LYS A 15 12.63 0.49 6.29
C LYS A 15 11.20 -0.04 6.30
N ASP A 16 10.96 -1.14 6.97
CA ASP A 16 9.64 -1.42 7.52
C ASP A 16 9.67 -1.19 9.04
N ARG A 17 8.71 -1.77 9.76
CA ARG A 17 8.59 -1.66 11.21
C ARG A 17 9.77 -2.27 11.97
N GLU A 18 10.46 -3.27 11.41
CA GLU A 18 11.45 -4.06 12.14
C GLU A 18 12.84 -4.02 11.49
N LYS A 19 12.93 -3.86 10.17
CA LYS A 19 14.17 -4.09 9.41
C LYS A 19 14.34 -3.17 8.22
N ASN A 20 15.56 -3.19 7.67
CA ASN A 20 15.81 -2.64 6.35
C ASN A 20 15.21 -3.56 5.28
N VAL A 21 14.48 -2.98 4.35
CA VAL A 21 13.80 -3.65 3.25
C VAL A 21 14.53 -3.32 1.95
N PRO A 22 15.30 -4.25 1.37
CA PRO A 22 15.93 -4.03 0.08
C PRO A 22 14.87 -3.90 -1.02
N LEU A 23 15.11 -2.97 -1.93
CA LEU A 23 14.26 -2.73 -3.10
C LEU A 23 14.96 -3.22 -4.36
N THR A 24 14.28 -4.04 -5.16
CA THR A 24 14.78 -4.49 -6.47
C THR A 24 13.94 -3.87 -7.58
N LEU A 25 14.61 -3.21 -8.52
CA LEU A 25 14.02 -2.86 -9.80
C LEU A 25 14.09 -4.07 -10.71
N VAL A 26 12.95 -4.44 -11.26
CA VAL A 26 12.80 -5.49 -12.27
C VAL A 26 12.35 -4.82 -13.56
N THR A 27 13.12 -4.95 -14.62
CA THR A 27 12.75 -4.49 -15.96
C THR A 27 12.69 -5.65 -16.93
N GLY A 28 11.96 -5.53 -18.03
CA GLY A 28 11.81 -6.63 -18.98
C GLY A 28 11.11 -6.25 -20.29
N PRO A 29 10.68 -7.25 -21.07
CA PRO A 29 10.07 -7.07 -22.39
C PRO A 29 8.81 -6.22 -22.34
N GLU A 30 8.43 -5.62 -23.48
CA GLU A 30 7.24 -4.78 -23.63
C GLU A 30 7.20 -3.59 -22.64
N GLY A 31 8.38 -3.14 -22.19
CA GLY A 31 8.51 -2.11 -21.16
C GLY A 31 7.96 -2.55 -19.81
N PHE A 32 8.04 -3.84 -19.47
CA PHE A 32 7.75 -4.31 -18.12
C PHE A 32 8.69 -3.60 -17.13
N LYS A 33 8.10 -3.07 -16.06
CA LYS A 33 8.83 -2.42 -14.98
C LYS A 33 8.09 -2.66 -13.66
N ALA A 34 8.80 -3.17 -12.66
CA ALA A 34 8.28 -3.30 -11.31
C ALA A 34 9.36 -2.93 -10.28
N VAL A 35 8.94 -2.33 -9.16
CA VAL A 35 9.73 -2.27 -7.94
C VAL A 35 9.22 -3.38 -7.04
N ALA A 36 10.08 -4.34 -6.72
CA ALA A 36 9.72 -5.52 -5.97
C ALA A 36 10.47 -5.55 -4.63
N TYR A 37 9.78 -5.93 -3.54
CA TYR A 37 10.34 -5.96 -2.20
C TYR A 37 9.53 -6.86 -1.25
N ARG A 38 10.08 -7.17 -0.08
CA ARG A 38 9.43 -7.92 1.01
C ARG A 38 9.45 -7.10 2.29
N CYS A 39 8.30 -6.88 2.90
CA CYS A 39 8.21 -6.14 4.15
C CYS A 39 7.14 -6.69 5.08
N ILE A 40 7.22 -6.29 6.35
CA ILE A 40 6.13 -6.39 7.31
C ILE A 40 5.15 -5.25 7.04
N LEU A 41 3.85 -5.57 7.09
CA LEU A 41 2.80 -4.58 6.85
C LEU A 41 2.58 -3.68 8.06
N ASN A 42 2.26 -2.41 7.81
CA ASN A 42 1.63 -1.52 8.78
C ASN A 42 0.18 -1.27 8.35
N GLU A 43 -0.75 -1.32 9.30
CA GLU A 43 -2.16 -0.99 9.05
C GLU A 43 -2.33 0.53 9.06
N ASP A 44 -2.93 1.05 8.00
CA ASP A 44 -3.38 2.43 7.86
C ASP A 44 -4.92 2.45 7.77
N ASN A 45 -5.56 3.28 8.60
CA ASN A 45 -7.01 3.42 8.66
C ASN A 45 -7.50 4.74 8.04
N ASP A 46 -6.64 5.54 7.42
CA ASP A 46 -7.00 6.80 6.79
C ASP A 46 -8.08 6.65 5.71
N GLY A 47 -8.96 7.64 5.63
CA GLY A 47 -10.13 7.61 4.78
C GLY A 47 -11.28 6.71 5.27
N ALA A 48 -11.11 5.89 6.32
CA ALA A 48 -12.24 5.15 6.88
C ALA A 48 -13.27 6.10 7.53
N PRO A 49 -14.59 5.87 7.33
CA PRO A 49 -15.65 6.74 7.83
C PRO A 49 -15.76 6.77 9.37
N ASN A 50 -15.07 5.90 10.07
CA ASN A 50 -15.00 5.84 11.53
C ASN A 50 -13.55 5.85 12.05
N CYS A 51 -12.59 6.37 11.25
CA CYS A 51 -11.17 6.38 11.63
C CYS A 51 -10.89 7.27 12.83
N TYR A 52 -11.27 8.55 12.74
CA TYR A 52 -10.96 9.59 13.72
C TYR A 52 -12.22 10.25 14.25
N GLY A 53 -12.21 10.61 15.54
CA GLY A 53 -13.27 11.36 16.18
C GLY A 53 -13.03 11.47 17.70
N PRO A 54 -13.88 12.23 18.41
CA PRO A 54 -13.93 12.19 19.87
C PRO A 54 -14.25 10.77 20.35
N ASN A 55 -13.77 10.39 21.54
CA ASN A 55 -13.77 9.02 22.10
C ASN A 55 -15.15 8.32 22.26
N ASN A 56 -16.24 8.91 21.78
CA ASN A 56 -17.58 8.34 21.84
C ASN A 56 -18.38 8.69 20.57
N PRO A 57 -18.59 7.75 19.62
CA PRO A 57 -18.18 6.34 19.65
C PRO A 57 -16.65 6.14 19.52
N PRO A 58 -16.11 4.97 19.94
CA PRO A 58 -14.69 4.67 19.77
C PRO A 58 -14.34 4.62 18.28
N ALA A 59 -13.35 5.42 17.90
CA ALA A 59 -12.83 5.46 16.55
C ALA A 59 -11.86 4.28 16.30
N LEU A 60 -11.63 3.93 15.02
CA LEU A 60 -10.68 2.86 14.68
C LEU A 60 -9.27 3.22 15.14
N GLU A 61 -8.94 4.51 15.10
CA GLU A 61 -7.66 5.03 15.54
C GLU A 61 -7.79 6.19 16.53
N PRO A 62 -6.88 6.28 17.51
CA PRO A 62 -6.70 7.49 18.29
C PRO A 62 -6.45 8.71 17.40
N LEU A 63 -7.14 9.81 17.69
CA LEU A 63 -7.03 11.07 16.95
C LEU A 63 -5.60 11.60 16.77
N ARG A 64 -4.67 11.28 17.67
CA ARG A 64 -3.27 11.72 17.58
C ARG A 64 -2.55 11.19 16.34
N TYR A 65 -3.01 10.08 15.75
CA TYR A 65 -2.43 9.54 14.51
C TYR A 65 -2.84 10.34 13.28
N ALA A 66 -3.88 11.17 13.36
CA ALA A 66 -4.23 12.09 12.28
C ALA A 66 -3.33 13.34 12.19
N THR A 67 -2.25 13.40 12.97
CA THR A 67 -1.40 14.59 13.13
C THR A 67 0.06 14.31 12.81
N SER A 68 0.85 15.38 12.63
CA SER A 68 2.31 15.31 12.52
C SER A 68 3.02 14.72 13.74
N HIS A 69 2.33 14.50 14.86
CA HIS A 69 2.95 14.00 16.09
C HIS A 69 2.10 12.96 16.84
N ALA A 70 2.32 11.69 16.49
CA ALA A 70 1.62 10.53 17.04
C ALA A 70 1.74 10.32 18.58
N SER A 71 2.67 10.98 19.28
CA SER A 71 2.87 10.88 20.74
C SER A 71 2.11 11.93 21.54
N TRP A 72 1.36 12.82 20.88
CA TRP A 72 0.82 14.01 21.51
C TRP A 72 -0.45 13.79 22.32
N VAL A 73 -0.58 14.63 23.34
CA VAL A 73 -1.79 14.81 24.14
C VAL A 73 -2.39 16.15 23.74
N PHE A 74 -3.59 16.12 23.16
CA PHE A 74 -4.33 17.33 22.81
C PHE A 74 -4.60 18.18 24.05
N SER A 75 -4.26 19.46 24.00
CA SER A 75 -4.49 20.40 25.10
C SER A 75 -4.80 21.78 24.55
N ALA A 76 -5.63 22.56 25.26
CA ALA A 76 -6.06 23.89 24.85
C ALA A 76 -4.91 24.94 24.76
N THR A 77 -3.70 24.59 25.18
CA THR A 77 -2.54 25.50 25.22
C THR A 77 -1.39 25.02 24.34
N ASN A 78 -1.54 23.89 23.64
CA ASN A 78 -0.44 23.30 22.87
C ASN A 78 -0.89 22.98 21.45
N HIS A 79 -0.48 23.84 20.52
CA HIS A 79 -0.92 23.82 19.12
C HIS A 79 0.22 23.48 18.14
N HIS A 80 1.37 22.97 18.59
CA HIS A 80 2.50 22.69 17.67
C HIS A 80 2.37 21.35 16.92
N PHE A 81 1.22 21.13 16.29
CA PHE A 81 0.99 20.01 15.39
C PHE A 81 0.26 20.49 14.13
N GLU A 82 0.18 19.62 13.13
CA GLU A 82 -0.55 19.82 11.87
C GLU A 82 -1.45 18.62 11.63
N TRP A 83 -2.63 18.86 11.04
CA TRP A 83 -3.50 17.80 10.57
C TRP A 83 -2.97 17.21 9.24
N HIS A 84 -2.95 15.89 9.13
CA HIS A 84 -2.52 15.18 7.91
C HIS A 84 -3.57 14.20 7.39
N ALA A 85 -4.36 13.58 8.26
CA ALA A 85 -5.30 12.52 7.89
C ALA A 85 -6.78 12.90 8.01
N VAL A 86 -7.05 14.18 8.30
CA VAL A 86 -8.41 14.72 8.41
C VAL A 86 -8.52 16.02 7.65
N VAL A 87 -9.71 16.28 7.14
CA VAL A 87 -10.05 17.58 6.57
C VAL A 87 -10.16 18.58 7.70
N HIS A 88 -9.51 19.73 7.55
CA HIS A 88 -9.49 20.79 8.56
C HIS A 88 -9.82 22.15 7.94
N ARG A 89 -10.38 23.05 8.77
CA ARG A 89 -10.81 24.41 8.41
C ARG A 89 -10.59 25.37 9.58
N THR A 90 -10.33 26.63 9.26
CA THR A 90 -10.29 27.71 10.26
C THR A 90 -11.70 28.04 10.78
N GLN A 91 -11.78 28.64 11.97
CA GLN A 91 -13.05 29.13 12.51
C GLN A 91 -13.75 30.10 11.55
N LYS A 92 -13.00 31.02 10.94
CA LYS A 92 -13.55 31.97 9.97
C LYS A 92 -14.25 31.26 8.80
N GLN A 93 -13.65 30.21 8.23
CA GLN A 93 -14.27 29.45 7.14
C GLN A 93 -15.57 28.76 7.58
N ALA A 94 -15.63 28.27 8.82
CA ALA A 94 -16.86 27.68 9.36
C ALA A 94 -17.97 28.73 9.55
N ASP A 95 -17.62 29.94 10.02
CA ASP A 95 -18.55 31.04 10.16
C ASP A 95 -19.08 31.51 8.79
N ASP A 96 -18.20 31.61 7.79
CA ASP A 96 -18.57 31.94 6.41
C ASP A 96 -19.55 30.89 5.83
N GLU A 97 -19.31 29.59 6.04
CA GLU A 97 -20.21 28.51 5.61
C GLU A 97 -21.59 28.58 6.29
N ALA A 98 -21.63 28.88 7.60
CA ALA A 98 -22.87 29.03 8.35
C ALA A 98 -23.67 30.29 7.95
N ALA A 99 -22.98 31.34 7.50
CA ALA A 99 -23.64 32.53 6.95
C ALA A 99 -24.24 32.27 5.57
N ALA A 100 -23.51 31.52 4.72
CA ALA A 100 -23.91 31.23 3.34
C ALA A 100 -24.98 30.13 3.22
N HIS A 101 -24.98 29.13 4.12
CA HIS A 101 -25.86 27.97 4.05
C HIS A 101 -26.64 27.75 5.36
N LYS A 102 -27.95 27.57 5.25
CA LYS A 102 -28.85 27.32 6.40
C LYS A 102 -29.68 26.05 6.17
N PRO A 103 -29.33 24.92 6.81
CA PRO A 103 -28.20 24.69 7.71
C PRO A 103 -26.83 24.69 6.99
N PRO A 104 -25.70 24.88 7.70
CA PRO A 104 -24.36 24.73 7.12
C PRO A 104 -24.15 23.31 6.60
N ARG A 105 -23.44 23.14 5.48
CA ARG A 105 -23.20 21.81 4.87
C ARG A 105 -22.17 20.99 5.64
N TRP A 106 -21.28 21.65 6.37
CA TRP A 106 -20.26 21.04 7.22
C TRP A 106 -20.00 21.91 8.45
N LYS A 107 -19.35 21.34 9.47
CA LYS A 107 -18.98 22.03 10.72
C LYS A 107 -17.58 21.59 11.15
N ILE A 108 -16.92 22.40 11.96
CA ILE A 108 -15.70 22.03 12.68
C ILE A 108 -16.00 21.64 14.12
N ASP A 109 -15.06 20.96 14.78
CA ASP A 109 -15.04 20.82 16.24
C ASP A 109 -14.23 21.98 16.84
N PRO A 110 -14.88 22.98 17.46
CA PRO A 110 -14.21 24.19 17.94
C PRO A 110 -13.50 23.98 19.29
N ASN A 111 -13.35 22.74 19.78
CA ASN A 111 -12.59 22.49 20.99
C ASN A 111 -11.17 23.05 20.84
N PRO A 112 -10.72 23.98 21.70
CA PRO A 112 -9.39 24.58 21.59
C PRO A 112 -8.25 23.56 21.58
N ALA A 113 -8.45 22.38 22.20
CA ALA A 113 -7.46 21.31 22.17
C ALA A 113 -7.21 20.72 20.76
N PHE A 114 -8.11 20.97 19.80
CA PHE A 114 -8.01 20.51 18.41
C PHE A 114 -7.58 21.61 17.44
N GLN A 115 -7.24 22.79 17.94
CA GLN A 115 -6.64 23.83 17.11
C GLN A 115 -5.18 23.45 16.80
N ASP A 116 -4.86 23.36 15.51
CA ASP A 116 -3.49 23.12 15.02
C ASP A 116 -2.65 24.42 14.96
N ASN A 117 -1.40 24.32 14.51
CA ASN A 117 -0.49 25.46 14.41
C ASN A 117 -0.94 26.52 13.38
N SER A 118 -1.89 26.16 12.52
CA SER A 118 -2.46 26.94 11.44
C SER A 118 -3.86 27.48 11.79
N GLN A 119 -4.22 27.43 13.08
CA GLN A 119 -5.51 27.88 13.61
C GLN A 119 -6.72 27.15 12.99
N SER A 120 -6.50 25.92 12.53
CA SER A 120 -7.52 25.07 11.92
C SER A 120 -7.99 23.96 12.86
N PHE A 121 -9.21 23.50 12.61
CA PHE A 121 -9.92 22.50 13.38
C PHE A 121 -10.44 21.41 12.45
N PRO A 122 -10.55 20.15 12.92
CA PRO A 122 -11.04 19.07 12.09
C PRO A 122 -12.53 19.25 11.74
N VAL A 123 -12.90 18.87 10.53
CA VAL A 123 -14.29 18.88 10.04
C VAL A 123 -15.02 17.66 10.57
N VAL A 124 -16.20 17.87 11.15
CA VAL A 124 -17.02 16.86 11.82
C VAL A 124 -18.16 16.41 10.93
N LYS A 125 -18.35 15.09 10.87
CA LYS A 125 -19.48 14.45 10.20
C LYS A 125 -20.70 14.38 11.13
N PRO A 126 -21.91 14.26 10.58
CA PRO A 126 -23.11 14.03 11.40
C PRO A 126 -23.02 12.82 12.35
N SER A 127 -22.20 11.82 12.02
CA SER A 127 -21.96 10.64 12.85
C SER A 127 -21.08 10.89 14.09
N GLY A 128 -20.52 12.10 14.25
CA GLY A 128 -19.59 12.45 15.31
C GLY A 128 -18.11 12.21 14.99
N PHE A 129 -17.80 11.43 13.96
CA PHE A 129 -16.43 11.23 13.46
C PHE A 129 -15.95 12.44 12.63
N PHE A 130 -14.64 12.61 12.51
CA PHE A 130 -14.06 13.58 11.58
C PHE A 130 -13.99 13.03 10.16
N VAL A 131 -13.96 13.92 9.17
CA VAL A 131 -13.76 13.54 7.76
C VAL A 131 -12.32 13.10 7.60
N SER A 132 -12.10 11.79 7.49
CA SER A 132 -10.77 11.22 7.30
C SER A 132 -10.43 11.22 5.82
N SER A 133 -9.21 11.62 5.48
CA SER A 133 -8.79 11.84 4.09
C SER A 133 -7.64 10.94 3.69
N THR A 134 -7.65 10.52 2.43
CA THR A 134 -6.48 9.97 1.73
C THR A 134 -5.89 11.01 0.78
N SER A 135 -4.60 10.91 0.48
CA SER A 135 -3.88 11.85 -0.38
C SER A 135 -4.43 11.93 -1.81
N LEU A 136 -4.92 10.81 -2.35
CA LEU A 136 -5.63 10.73 -3.63
C LEU A 136 -7.14 10.68 -3.39
N PRO A 137 -7.95 11.55 -4.02
CA PRO A 137 -9.40 11.43 -3.93
C PRO A 137 -9.91 10.25 -4.77
N ALA A 138 -10.76 9.41 -4.19
CA ALA A 138 -11.51 8.38 -4.90
C ALA A 138 -12.57 8.98 -5.84
N HIS A 139 -13.21 10.07 -5.39
CA HIS A 139 -14.26 10.78 -6.12
C HIS A 139 -13.97 12.28 -6.17
N PRO A 140 -13.11 12.76 -7.10
CA PRO A 140 -12.67 14.16 -7.13
C PRO A 140 -13.80 15.17 -7.39
N GLY A 141 -14.96 14.73 -7.88
CA GLY A 141 -16.15 15.56 -8.05
C GLY A 141 -17.00 15.75 -6.78
N LYS A 142 -16.65 15.08 -5.68
CA LYS A 142 -17.24 15.30 -4.35
C LYS A 142 -16.50 16.42 -3.62
N GLU A 143 -17.16 17.13 -2.74
CA GLU A 143 -16.56 18.20 -1.94
C GLU A 143 -15.60 17.64 -0.88
N GLU A 144 -14.64 18.44 -0.43
CA GLU A 144 -13.63 17.97 0.54
C GLU A 144 -14.22 17.50 1.87
N TRP A 145 -15.31 18.10 2.33
CA TRP A 145 -15.97 17.68 3.57
C TRP A 145 -16.86 16.44 3.41
N GLU A 146 -17.02 15.90 2.19
CA GLU A 146 -17.75 14.66 1.96
C GLU A 146 -16.80 13.46 2.13
N GLN A 147 -17.11 12.56 3.07
CA GLN A 147 -16.29 11.37 3.34
C GLN A 147 -16.13 10.48 2.09
N GLU A 148 -17.15 10.44 1.23
CA GLU A 148 -17.14 9.68 -0.01
C GLU A 148 -16.12 10.22 -1.04
N ARG A 149 -15.54 11.42 -0.84
CA ARG A 149 -14.45 11.90 -1.70
C ARG A 149 -13.21 11.01 -1.61
N TYR A 150 -12.97 10.39 -0.47
CA TYR A 150 -11.73 9.66 -0.15
C TYR A 150 -11.90 8.15 -0.27
N PHE A 151 -10.79 7.43 -0.42
CA PHE A 151 -10.83 5.97 -0.36
C PHE A 151 -11.18 5.51 1.05
N ASN A 152 -11.97 4.44 1.17
CA ASN A 152 -12.33 3.89 2.47
C ASN A 152 -11.38 2.75 2.83
N ALA A 153 -10.47 2.94 3.80
CA ALA A 153 -9.50 1.92 4.20
C ALA A 153 -10.10 0.57 4.58
N THR A 154 -11.36 0.50 5.02
CA THR A 154 -12.01 -0.78 5.38
C THR A 154 -12.42 -1.59 4.15
N ASP A 155 -12.71 -0.92 3.02
CA ASP A 155 -13.31 -1.52 1.85
C ASP A 155 -12.37 -1.52 0.63
N ASP A 156 -11.61 -0.45 0.46
CA ASP A 156 -10.77 -0.20 -0.70
C ASP A 156 -9.32 -0.64 -0.45
N PRO A 157 -8.74 -1.48 -1.34
CA PRO A 157 -7.37 -1.92 -1.19
C PRO A 157 -6.39 -0.86 -1.72
N TYR A 158 -5.82 -0.07 -0.82
CA TYR A 158 -4.77 0.88 -1.16
C TYR A 158 -3.49 0.71 -0.32
N ALA A 159 -2.41 1.34 -0.78
CA ALA A 159 -1.14 1.49 -0.08
C ALA A 159 -0.70 2.97 -0.04
N ALA A 160 0.15 3.32 0.93
CA ALA A 160 0.78 4.64 1.00
C ALA A 160 2.09 4.65 0.19
N ILE A 161 2.28 5.68 -0.64
CA ILE A 161 3.58 5.93 -1.29
C ILE A 161 4.52 6.63 -0.35
N THR A 162 5.80 6.35 -0.48
CA THR A 162 6.86 7.00 0.31
C THR A 162 8.04 7.38 -0.58
N PRO A 163 8.93 8.28 -0.13
CA PRO A 163 10.10 8.72 -0.89
C PRO A 163 10.89 7.60 -1.60
N PRO A 164 11.15 6.42 -1.00
CA PRO A 164 11.86 5.34 -1.68
C PRO A 164 11.20 4.85 -2.96
N LEU A 165 9.86 4.80 -2.99
CA LEU A 165 9.09 4.38 -4.17
C LEU A 165 8.92 5.54 -5.16
N ILE A 166 8.73 6.77 -4.66
CA ILE A 166 8.64 7.99 -5.49
C ILE A 166 9.91 8.16 -6.32
N ASN A 167 11.07 7.92 -5.73
CA ASN A 167 12.37 8.00 -6.41
C ASN A 167 12.50 7.00 -7.57
N GLN A 168 11.68 5.95 -7.60
CA GLN A 168 11.66 4.94 -8.67
C GLN A 168 10.59 5.20 -9.75
N GLY A 169 9.87 6.32 -9.61
CA GLY A 169 8.83 6.74 -10.54
C GLY A 169 7.42 6.32 -10.14
N VAL A 170 7.21 5.76 -8.95
CA VAL A 170 5.85 5.44 -8.44
C VAL A 170 5.12 6.72 -8.08
N ARG A 171 3.84 6.82 -8.42
CA ARG A 171 2.98 7.99 -8.13
C ARG A 171 1.66 7.55 -7.49
N LEU A 172 0.94 8.51 -6.90
CA LEU A 172 -0.47 8.28 -6.54
C LEU A 172 -1.24 7.87 -7.81
N GLY A 173 -2.10 6.87 -7.67
CA GLY A 173 -2.85 6.27 -8.76
C GLY A 173 -2.17 5.08 -9.44
N ASP A 174 -0.89 4.82 -9.17
CA ASP A 174 -0.23 3.58 -9.61
C ASP A 174 -0.74 2.37 -8.86
N TYR A 175 -0.59 1.20 -9.46
CA TYR A 175 -1.09 -0.07 -8.93
C TYR A 175 0.05 -1.01 -8.52
N GLY A 176 -0.28 -1.97 -7.67
CA GLY A 176 0.59 -3.06 -7.30
C GLY A 176 -0.14 -4.33 -6.92
N LEU A 177 0.64 -5.38 -6.68
CA LEU A 177 0.19 -6.67 -6.20
C LEU A 177 0.94 -7.04 -4.92
N ALA A 178 0.19 -7.36 -3.86
CA ALA A 178 0.73 -7.92 -2.64
C ALA A 178 0.48 -9.44 -2.61
N VAL A 179 1.48 -10.22 -2.20
CA VAL A 179 1.43 -11.70 -2.14
C VAL A 179 2.06 -12.19 -0.85
N ARG A 180 1.36 -13.09 -0.14
CA ARG A 180 1.93 -13.77 1.03
C ARG A 180 2.40 -15.18 0.63
N ALA A 181 3.72 -15.36 0.54
CA ALA A 181 4.34 -16.57 0.01
C ALA A 181 3.93 -17.85 0.75
N GLU A 182 3.71 -17.77 2.06
CA GLU A 182 3.37 -18.94 2.89
C GLU A 182 1.95 -19.46 2.63
N THR A 183 1.05 -18.60 2.14
CA THR A 183 -0.38 -18.94 1.99
C THR A 183 -0.90 -18.85 0.55
N GLY A 184 -0.17 -18.18 -0.34
CA GLY A 184 -0.63 -17.86 -1.70
C GLY A 184 -1.74 -16.82 -1.76
N LYS A 185 -2.19 -16.27 -0.60
CA LYS A 185 -3.11 -15.14 -0.58
C LYS A 185 -2.49 -13.97 -1.34
N SER A 186 -3.32 -13.25 -2.09
CA SER A 186 -2.88 -12.07 -2.83
C SER A 186 -4.00 -11.07 -3.04
N ILE A 187 -3.63 -9.79 -3.09
CA ILE A 187 -4.56 -8.69 -3.36
C ILE A 187 -3.87 -7.63 -4.20
N GLY A 188 -4.59 -7.15 -5.22
CA GLY A 188 -4.15 -5.98 -5.97
C GLY A 188 -4.55 -4.72 -5.23
N PHE A 189 -3.74 -3.68 -5.34
CA PHE A 189 -3.97 -2.42 -4.65
C PHE A 189 -3.62 -1.23 -5.53
N ILE A 190 -4.07 -0.05 -5.13
CA ILE A 190 -3.73 1.26 -5.70
C ILE A 190 -2.93 2.08 -4.68
N PHE A 191 -2.03 2.93 -5.13
CA PHE A 191 -1.40 3.93 -4.27
C PHE A 191 -2.33 5.13 -4.12
N ALA A 192 -3.02 5.22 -2.99
CA ALA A 192 -4.00 6.29 -2.74
C ALA A 192 -3.62 7.22 -1.59
N ASP A 193 -2.59 6.88 -0.82
CA ASP A 193 -2.14 7.72 0.28
C ASP A 193 -0.63 7.94 0.28
N SER A 194 -0.09 8.75 1.19
CA SER A 194 1.32 9.12 1.18
C SER A 194 1.92 9.29 2.57
N GLY A 195 3.09 8.68 2.75
CA GLY A 195 3.98 8.87 3.91
C GLY A 195 5.23 9.66 3.52
N ASN A 196 5.82 10.36 4.48
CA ASN A 196 6.99 11.22 4.25
C ASN A 196 8.34 10.59 4.67
N GLU A 197 8.32 9.41 5.30
CA GLU A 197 9.51 8.76 5.82
C GLU A 197 10.16 7.78 4.85
N ASN A 198 11.40 7.37 5.15
CA ASN A 198 12.08 6.26 4.44
C ASN A 198 11.51 4.88 4.84
N LYS A 199 10.18 4.70 4.72
CA LYS A 199 9.44 3.50 5.11
C LYS A 199 8.67 2.88 3.93
N VAL A 200 8.31 1.61 4.01
CA VAL A 200 7.41 0.90 3.08
C VAL A 200 6.51 -0.06 3.86
N GLY A 201 5.43 -0.53 3.23
CA GLY A 201 4.54 -1.55 3.79
C GLY A 201 3.30 -1.01 4.49
N GLU A 202 3.11 0.31 4.53
CA GLU A 202 1.88 0.93 5.01
C GLU A 202 0.75 0.77 3.99
N VAL A 203 -0.33 0.13 4.44
CA VAL A 203 -1.45 -0.26 3.60
C VAL A 203 -2.77 -0.12 4.33
N SER A 204 -3.83 0.15 3.57
CA SER A 204 -5.20 0.14 4.07
C SER A 204 -5.52 -1.08 4.92
N ARG A 205 -6.38 -0.89 5.93
CA ARG A 205 -7.03 -1.96 6.70
C ARG A 205 -7.50 -3.12 5.82
N LYS A 206 -8.06 -2.86 4.65
CA LYS A 206 -8.50 -3.88 3.69
C LYS A 206 -7.38 -4.82 3.27
N VAL A 207 -6.23 -4.27 2.85
CA VAL A 207 -5.06 -5.06 2.45
C VAL A 207 -4.50 -5.78 3.66
N PHE A 208 -4.30 -5.07 4.77
CA PHE A 208 -3.73 -5.62 6.00
C PHE A 208 -4.53 -6.83 6.51
N ARG A 209 -5.85 -6.68 6.69
CA ARG A 209 -6.73 -7.72 7.23
C ARG A 209 -6.98 -8.89 6.28
N THR A 210 -6.71 -8.72 4.98
CA THR A 210 -6.70 -9.84 4.02
C THR A 210 -5.63 -10.87 4.39
N PHE A 211 -4.45 -10.39 4.79
CA PHE A 211 -3.32 -11.23 5.17
C PHE A 211 -3.33 -11.62 6.65
N PHE A 212 -3.68 -10.67 7.53
CA PHE A 212 -3.57 -10.77 8.98
C PHE A 212 -4.89 -10.33 9.64
N PRO A 213 -5.96 -11.14 9.54
CA PRO A 213 -7.26 -10.79 10.12
C PRO A 213 -7.16 -10.52 11.64
N GLY A 214 -6.26 -11.21 12.34
CA GLY A 214 -5.99 -11.05 13.77
C GLY A 214 -4.96 -9.98 14.14
N ALA A 215 -4.44 -9.19 13.20
CA ALA A 215 -3.29 -8.29 13.42
C ALA A 215 -2.07 -9.01 14.03
N ASP A 216 -1.74 -10.16 13.45
CA ASP A 216 -0.66 -11.05 13.87
C ASP A 216 0.51 -11.02 12.87
N GLN A 217 0.82 -9.85 12.31
CA GLN A 217 1.77 -9.66 11.21
C GLN A 217 3.26 -9.77 11.60
N GLU A 218 3.60 -9.64 12.88
CA GLU A 218 5.01 -9.55 13.31
C GLU A 218 5.80 -10.79 12.84
N GLY A 219 6.98 -10.55 12.29
CA GLY A 219 7.83 -11.59 11.66
C GLY A 219 7.28 -12.23 10.37
N LYS A 220 6.16 -11.75 9.80
CA LYS A 220 5.53 -12.31 8.59
C LYS A 220 5.56 -11.32 7.44
N ASP A 221 6.44 -11.59 6.48
CA ASP A 221 6.61 -10.73 5.31
C ASP A 221 5.51 -10.90 4.27
N VAL A 222 5.23 -9.82 3.55
CA VAL A 222 4.42 -9.79 2.33
C VAL A 222 5.28 -9.28 1.19
N ILE A 223 5.18 -9.95 0.04
CA ILE A 223 5.87 -9.58 -1.20
C ILE A 223 5.04 -8.52 -1.90
N PHE A 224 5.69 -7.45 -2.34
CA PHE A 224 5.09 -6.41 -3.17
C PHE A 224 5.70 -6.42 -4.56
N PHE A 225 4.84 -6.32 -5.57
CA PHE A 225 5.19 -5.94 -6.94
C PHE A 225 4.48 -4.62 -7.26
N VAL A 226 5.22 -3.53 -7.25
CA VAL A 226 4.72 -2.18 -7.54
C VAL A 226 5.02 -1.82 -8.99
N PHE A 227 4.05 -1.27 -9.72
CA PHE A 227 4.19 -1.00 -11.16
C PHE A 227 4.18 0.51 -11.44
N PRO A 228 5.35 1.19 -11.51
CA PRO A 228 5.44 2.61 -11.84
C PRO A 228 4.73 2.97 -13.16
N GLY A 229 3.92 4.03 -13.15
CA GLY A 229 3.18 4.52 -14.32
C GLY A 229 2.02 3.62 -14.76
N SER A 230 1.66 2.61 -13.98
CA SER A 230 0.52 1.73 -14.28
C SER A 230 -0.84 2.42 -14.12
N GLY A 231 -0.88 3.58 -13.45
CA GLY A 231 -2.06 4.42 -13.29
C GLY A 231 -2.61 5.03 -14.60
N ALA A 232 -1.79 5.10 -15.65
CA ALA A 232 -2.12 5.84 -16.86
C ALA A 232 -3.41 5.33 -17.55
N GLY A 233 -4.42 6.22 -17.62
CA GLY A 233 -5.71 5.94 -18.25
C GLY A 233 -6.64 5.03 -17.43
N LEU A 234 -6.35 4.83 -16.14
CA LEU A 234 -7.15 4.04 -15.22
C LEU A 234 -7.53 4.89 -14.01
N SER A 235 -8.63 4.53 -13.34
CA SER A 235 -9.10 5.24 -12.15
C SER A 235 -9.57 4.28 -11.06
N GLY A 236 -9.17 4.60 -9.82
CA GLY A 236 -9.65 3.97 -8.60
C GLY A 236 -9.47 2.44 -8.54
N VAL A 237 -10.22 1.82 -7.65
CA VAL A 237 -10.16 0.36 -7.38
C VAL A 237 -10.54 -0.46 -8.61
N ALA A 238 -11.43 0.06 -9.48
CA ALA A 238 -11.83 -0.61 -10.71
C ALA A 238 -10.65 -0.83 -11.69
N GLY A 239 -9.64 0.05 -11.65
CA GLY A 239 -8.45 -0.04 -12.49
C GLY A 239 -7.49 -1.18 -12.12
N ILE A 240 -7.53 -1.67 -10.88
CA ILE A 240 -6.56 -2.65 -10.34
C ILE A 240 -6.46 -3.89 -11.23
N LYS A 241 -7.60 -4.53 -11.53
CA LYS A 241 -7.62 -5.78 -12.32
C LYS A 241 -7.03 -5.57 -13.72
N VAL A 242 -7.31 -4.43 -14.34
CA VAL A 242 -6.83 -4.08 -15.68
C VAL A 242 -5.33 -3.82 -15.66
N ALA A 243 -4.85 -3.04 -14.69
CA ALA A 243 -3.44 -2.73 -14.51
C ALA A 243 -2.62 -4.00 -14.27
N LEU A 244 -3.06 -4.85 -13.33
CA LEU A 244 -2.39 -6.11 -13.02
C LEU A 244 -2.31 -7.03 -14.23
N LYS A 245 -3.44 -7.26 -14.92
CA LYS A 245 -3.45 -8.11 -16.11
C LYS A 245 -2.47 -7.57 -17.16
N ARG A 246 -2.44 -6.26 -17.40
CA ARG A 246 -1.52 -5.63 -18.35
C ARG A 246 -0.06 -5.90 -17.99
N GLN A 247 0.33 -5.67 -16.73
CA GLN A 247 1.72 -5.84 -16.30
C GLN A 247 2.14 -7.31 -16.25
N LEU A 248 1.25 -8.21 -15.80
CA LEU A 248 1.54 -9.64 -15.75
C LEU A 248 1.59 -10.29 -17.12
N THR A 249 0.85 -9.78 -18.11
CA THR A 249 1.01 -10.19 -19.52
C THR A 249 2.41 -9.82 -20.04
N LYS A 250 2.92 -8.63 -19.71
CA LYS A 250 4.27 -8.21 -20.11
C LYS A 250 5.33 -9.08 -19.44
N LEU A 251 5.21 -9.30 -18.12
CA LEU A 251 6.08 -10.20 -17.36
C LEU A 251 6.13 -11.59 -17.99
N SER A 252 4.99 -12.11 -18.46
CA SER A 252 4.90 -13.44 -19.04
C SER A 252 5.57 -13.61 -20.40
N GLN A 253 6.00 -12.51 -21.02
CA GLN A 253 6.80 -12.55 -22.25
C GLN A 253 8.28 -12.81 -21.98
N ALA A 254 8.76 -12.60 -20.74
CA ALA A 254 10.16 -12.82 -20.40
C ALA A 254 10.49 -14.32 -20.34
N LEU A 255 11.60 -14.72 -20.96
CA LEU A 255 12.07 -16.11 -21.01
C LEU A 255 12.51 -16.64 -19.64
N ASN A 256 12.96 -15.76 -18.75
CA ASN A 256 13.37 -16.03 -17.37
C ASN A 256 12.38 -15.43 -16.35
N ALA A 257 11.09 -15.34 -16.68
CA ALA A 257 10.09 -14.78 -15.78
C ALA A 257 9.99 -15.53 -14.42
N ASP A 258 10.43 -16.79 -14.39
CA ASP A 258 10.51 -17.63 -13.22
C ASP A 258 11.60 -17.19 -12.23
N GLU A 259 12.68 -16.56 -12.67
CA GLU A 259 13.74 -16.03 -11.80
C GLU A 259 13.18 -15.05 -10.75
N LEU A 260 12.18 -14.26 -11.13
CA LEU A 260 11.46 -13.39 -10.19
C LEU A 260 10.79 -14.21 -9.09
N ILE A 261 10.08 -15.27 -9.44
CA ILE A 261 9.37 -16.12 -8.49
C ILE A 261 10.36 -16.85 -7.58
N LEU A 262 11.45 -17.38 -8.16
CA LEU A 262 12.53 -18.03 -7.43
C LEU A 262 13.17 -17.09 -6.41
N GLN A 263 13.45 -15.85 -6.79
CA GLN A 263 14.02 -14.83 -5.91
C GLN A 263 13.12 -14.53 -4.70
N PHE A 264 11.80 -14.49 -4.90
CA PHE A 264 10.86 -14.21 -3.81
C PHE A 264 10.47 -15.43 -2.99
N ALA A 265 10.58 -16.64 -3.54
CA ALA A 265 10.36 -17.88 -2.82
C ALA A 265 11.45 -18.14 -1.75
N HIS A 266 12.61 -17.48 -1.81
CA HIS A 266 13.72 -17.68 -0.90
C HIS A 266 14.06 -16.39 -0.09
N PRO A 267 13.57 -16.25 1.16
CA PRO A 267 13.75 -15.03 1.94
C PRO A 267 15.21 -14.64 2.17
N GLU A 268 16.11 -15.62 2.31
CA GLU A 268 17.52 -15.38 2.67
C GLU A 268 18.42 -14.92 1.51
N ILE A 269 17.95 -14.94 0.26
CA ILE A 269 18.80 -14.69 -0.94
C ILE A 269 19.05 -13.21 -1.24
N TRP A 270 18.38 -12.28 -0.56
CA TRP A 270 18.51 -10.85 -0.87
C TRP A 270 19.92 -10.26 -0.73
N GLY A 271 20.88 -11.00 -0.16
CA GLY A 271 22.30 -10.65 -0.11
C GLY A 271 23.23 -11.32 -1.15
N PHE A 272 22.79 -12.34 -1.90
CA PHE A 272 23.70 -13.12 -2.75
C PHE A 272 22.97 -13.72 -3.98
N LEU A 273 23.20 -13.14 -5.17
CA LEU A 273 22.83 -13.73 -6.47
C LEU A 273 23.74 -14.94 -6.79
N GLY A 274 23.73 -15.95 -5.93
CA GLY A 274 24.45 -17.21 -6.14
C GLY A 274 23.65 -18.19 -7.01
N PRO A 275 24.30 -19.26 -7.53
CA PRO A 275 23.62 -20.26 -8.35
C PRO A 275 22.46 -20.93 -7.59
N ILE A 276 21.25 -20.84 -8.17
CA ILE A 276 19.96 -21.36 -7.67
C ILE A 276 20.03 -22.83 -7.20
N GLU A 277 20.92 -23.62 -7.79
CA GLU A 277 21.08 -25.06 -7.52
C GLU A 277 21.55 -25.37 -6.09
N ARG A 278 22.24 -24.43 -5.39
CA ARG A 278 22.72 -24.67 -4.02
C ARG A 278 21.67 -24.41 -2.93
N LEU A 279 20.49 -23.91 -3.31
CA LEU A 279 19.53 -23.30 -2.38
C LEU A 279 18.34 -24.21 -2.05
N LYS A 280 18.03 -25.17 -2.92
CA LYS A 280 16.90 -26.10 -2.72
C LYS A 280 17.11 -27.09 -1.58
N ASP A 281 18.36 -27.47 -1.30
CA ASP A 281 18.65 -28.55 -0.35
C ASP A 281 18.47 -28.17 1.13
N LYS A 282 18.28 -26.88 1.46
CA LYS A 282 18.22 -26.41 2.85
C LYS A 282 16.86 -25.85 3.29
N ASP A 283 15.98 -25.51 2.36
CA ASP A 283 14.71 -24.84 2.66
C ASP A 283 13.52 -25.72 2.28
N ARG A 284 13.02 -26.49 3.26
CA ARG A 284 11.93 -27.46 3.08
C ARG A 284 10.62 -26.82 2.61
N ASP A 285 10.46 -25.52 2.82
CA ASP A 285 9.23 -24.78 2.49
C ASP A 285 9.33 -24.03 1.16
N PHE A 286 10.50 -24.06 0.50
CA PHE A 286 10.77 -23.37 -0.76
C PHE A 286 9.75 -23.72 -1.85
N ASP A 287 9.52 -25.02 -2.09
CA ASP A 287 8.62 -25.47 -3.15
C ASP A 287 7.18 -25.00 -2.89
N ALA A 288 6.73 -25.04 -1.63
CA ALA A 288 5.41 -24.57 -1.24
C ALA A 288 5.27 -23.05 -1.50
N ARG A 289 6.26 -22.25 -1.09
CA ARG A 289 6.27 -20.80 -1.31
C ARG A 289 6.33 -20.44 -2.79
N TYR A 290 7.14 -21.15 -3.57
CA TYR A 290 7.21 -20.98 -5.02
C TYR A 290 5.83 -21.22 -5.67
N GLN A 291 5.18 -22.34 -5.35
CA GLN A 291 3.87 -22.68 -5.91
C GLN A 291 2.79 -21.69 -5.49
N ASN A 292 2.85 -21.19 -4.26
CA ASN A 292 1.94 -20.17 -3.75
C ASN A 292 2.08 -18.83 -4.48
N ILE A 293 3.31 -18.37 -4.70
CA ILE A 293 3.56 -17.14 -5.48
C ILE A 293 3.09 -17.31 -6.92
N LEU A 294 3.44 -18.43 -7.54
CA LEU A 294 3.05 -18.75 -8.92
C LEU A 294 1.51 -18.77 -9.08
N ARG A 295 0.79 -19.40 -8.15
CA ARG A 295 -0.68 -19.40 -8.13
C ARG A 295 -1.24 -17.99 -8.00
N ALA A 296 -0.72 -17.19 -7.07
CA ALA A 296 -1.14 -15.80 -6.89
C ALA A 296 -0.98 -14.97 -8.17
N LEU A 297 0.14 -15.11 -8.88
CA LEU A 297 0.36 -14.42 -10.16
C LEU A 297 -0.61 -14.92 -11.24
N ARG A 298 -0.85 -16.24 -11.33
CA ARG A 298 -1.78 -16.83 -12.30
C ARG A 298 -3.20 -16.36 -12.10
N ASP A 299 -3.66 -16.24 -10.85
CA ASP A 299 -5.00 -15.75 -10.53
C ASP A 299 -5.21 -14.29 -10.99
N LYS A 300 -4.12 -13.54 -11.16
CA LYS A 300 -4.13 -12.15 -11.67
C LYS A 300 -3.80 -12.03 -13.16
N GLY A 301 -3.61 -13.15 -13.87
CA GLY A 301 -3.48 -13.18 -15.33
C GLY A 301 -2.08 -13.51 -15.87
N TYR A 302 -1.11 -13.85 -15.02
CA TYR A 302 0.20 -14.32 -15.48
C TYR A 302 0.08 -15.68 -16.20
N ARG A 303 0.61 -15.77 -17.42
CA ARG A 303 0.62 -16.99 -18.26
C ARG A 303 1.96 -17.09 -19.02
N PRO A 304 2.99 -17.72 -18.44
CA PRO A 304 4.33 -17.74 -19.04
C PRO A 304 4.34 -18.48 -20.40
N ARG A 305 5.19 -18.02 -21.32
CA ARG A 305 5.36 -18.64 -22.65
C ARG A 305 6.01 -20.01 -22.58
N VAL A 306 7.02 -20.15 -21.72
CA VAL A 306 7.65 -21.44 -21.44
C VAL A 306 6.74 -22.10 -20.40
N GLY A 307 6.20 -23.28 -20.75
CA GLY A 307 5.25 -24.00 -19.90
C GLY A 307 5.76 -24.16 -18.49
N ASP A 308 4.85 -24.37 -17.53
CA ASP A 308 5.13 -24.61 -16.12
C ASP A 308 6.42 -25.41 -16.00
N PHE A 309 7.52 -24.75 -15.60
CA PHE A 309 8.79 -25.45 -15.53
C PHE A 309 8.56 -26.61 -14.58
N PRO A 310 8.70 -27.87 -15.07
CA PRO A 310 8.59 -28.99 -14.16
C PRO A 310 9.60 -28.69 -13.06
N LEU A 311 9.15 -28.72 -11.81
CA LEU A 311 10.05 -28.94 -10.68
C LEU A 311 10.97 -30.06 -11.17
N ARG A 312 12.22 -29.73 -11.58
CA ARG A 312 13.12 -30.69 -12.25
C ARG A 312 12.99 -31.96 -11.45
N SER A 313 12.49 -33.01 -12.11
CA SER A 313 12.02 -34.24 -11.49
C SER A 313 12.91 -34.61 -10.32
N GLN A 314 12.31 -34.92 -9.17
CA GLN A 314 13.03 -35.51 -8.03
C GLN A 314 14.06 -36.50 -8.58
N PRO A 315 15.34 -36.44 -8.18
CA PRO A 315 16.30 -37.44 -8.60
C PRO A 315 15.67 -38.80 -8.30
N ALA A 316 15.56 -39.65 -9.33
CA ALA A 316 15.04 -40.99 -9.17
C ALA A 316 15.78 -41.63 -7.99
N MET A 317 15.07 -41.95 -6.92
CA MET A 317 15.64 -42.71 -5.82
C MET A 317 15.98 -44.09 -6.39
N GLY A 318 17.25 -44.26 -6.75
CA GLY A 318 17.88 -45.53 -7.05
C GLY A 318 18.39 -46.20 -5.78
#